data_AF-A0A954XU16-F1
#
_entry.id   AF-A0A954XU16-F1
#
_cell.length_a   1.000
_cell.length_b   1.000
_cell.length_c   1.000
_cell.angle_alpha   90.00
_cell.angle_beta   90.00
_cell.angle_gamma   90.00
#
_symmetry.space_group_name_H-M   'P 1'
#
loop_
_entity.id
_entity.type
_entity.pdbx_description
1 polymer ?
#
loop_
_entity_poly.entity_id
_entity_poly.type
_entity_poly.pdbx_seq_one_letter_code
_entity_poly.pdbx_strand_id
1 'polypeptide(L)'
;MKINKLALIIVAIATVSMLSHAQAGFDQNVTPDVIFGSGNVNGSFTTDQSNGVELGLRGKLRHNGSGFAENTFNSDGAGFYTFQAGVAPTQSFPTAEWSFEWSINTNWDGSSSWNLADLDYALSLDTDPGPGTNFTTFDPINDGSPAFWDHSIGDNSTNAATDSIATDATDYANLIAANNVAQNSWKPHWFFSPFDPTLSGVYTITLTAFDGATTVASSSININVVPEPTTLALGLSSLAVVAIGRRNRRKA
;
A
#
# COMPACT_ATOMS: atom_id res chain seq x y z
N MET A 1 10.11 61.84 -47.33
CA MET A 1 9.06 61.06 -46.66
C MET A 1 9.74 59.84 -46.01
N LYS A 2 10.00 59.90 -44.69
CA LYS A 2 10.72 58.84 -43.96
C LYS A 2 9.69 57.91 -43.31
N ILE A 3 9.74 56.63 -43.64
CA ILE A 3 8.87 55.60 -43.06
C ILE A 3 9.58 55.04 -41.82
N ASN A 4 9.03 55.28 -40.64
CA ASN A 4 9.52 54.71 -39.39
C ASN A 4 9.17 53.22 -39.31
N LYS A 5 10.19 52.37 -39.17
CA LYS A 5 10.04 50.95 -38.88
C LYS A 5 9.64 50.78 -37.41
N LEU A 6 8.39 50.43 -37.14
CA LEU A 6 7.98 49.95 -35.82
C LEU A 6 8.25 48.44 -35.77
N ALA A 7 9.16 48.03 -34.90
CA ALA A 7 9.46 46.63 -34.65
C ALA A 7 8.34 46.01 -33.79
N LEU A 8 7.69 44.99 -34.32
CA LEU A 8 6.71 44.18 -33.61
C LEU A 8 7.47 43.17 -32.73
N ILE A 9 7.48 43.38 -31.42
CA ILE A 9 8.01 42.41 -30.46
C ILE A 9 6.94 41.34 -30.26
N ILE A 10 7.19 40.15 -30.80
CA ILE A 10 6.41 38.94 -30.52
C ILE A 10 6.88 38.41 -29.17
N VAL A 11 6.08 38.59 -28.12
CA VAL A 11 6.27 37.92 -26.83
C VAL A 11 5.73 36.51 -26.99
N ALA A 12 6.63 35.53 -27.11
CA ALA A 12 6.27 34.12 -27.01
C ALA A 12 5.96 33.80 -25.54
N ILE A 13 4.67 33.69 -25.21
CA ILE A 13 4.23 33.16 -23.91
C ILE A 13 4.39 31.64 -23.98
N ALA A 14 5.46 31.12 -23.36
CA ALA A 14 5.60 29.70 -23.13
C ALA A 14 4.58 29.28 -22.07
N THR A 15 3.52 28.61 -22.50
CA THR A 15 2.61 27.90 -21.59
C THR A 15 3.36 26.71 -21.01
N VAL A 16 3.86 26.84 -19.78
CA VAL A 16 4.28 25.68 -19.00
C VAL A 16 3.00 24.96 -18.59
N SER A 17 2.68 23.87 -19.28
CA SER A 17 1.62 22.94 -18.87
C SER A 17 2.05 22.32 -17.54
N MET A 18 1.56 22.87 -16.44
CA MET A 18 1.68 22.23 -15.13
C MET A 18 0.86 20.95 -15.18
N LEU A 19 1.51 19.80 -15.00
CA LEU A 19 0.82 18.53 -14.79
C LEU A 19 0.01 18.67 -13.50
N SER A 20 -1.30 18.88 -13.67
CA SER A 20 -2.30 18.77 -12.62
C SER A 20 -2.30 17.31 -12.15
N HIS A 21 -1.48 16.98 -11.16
CA HIS A 21 -1.61 15.73 -10.44
C HIS A 21 -2.90 15.84 -9.62
N ALA A 22 -3.83 14.90 -9.78
CA ALA A 22 -4.97 14.84 -8.88
C ALA A 22 -4.43 14.69 -7.45
N GLN A 23 -5.04 15.41 -6.51
CA GLN A 23 -4.67 15.33 -5.11
C GLN A 23 -4.97 13.91 -4.60
N ALA A 24 -4.01 13.27 -3.92
CA ALA A 24 -4.24 12.00 -3.26
C ALA A 24 -5.48 12.09 -2.35
N GLY A 25 -6.43 11.18 -2.52
CA GLY A 25 -7.54 10.98 -1.61
C GLY A 25 -7.09 10.13 -0.43
N PHE A 26 -7.44 10.51 0.80
CA PHE A 26 -7.13 9.72 1.99
C PHE A 26 -8.38 9.08 2.56
N ASP A 27 -8.24 7.90 3.14
CA ASP A 27 -9.33 7.11 3.70
C ASP A 27 -10.50 6.85 2.74
N GLN A 28 -10.18 6.70 1.46
CA GLN A 28 -11.15 6.43 0.41
C GLN A 28 -11.50 4.95 0.34
N ASN A 29 -12.62 4.67 -0.32
CA ASN A 29 -12.93 3.37 -0.89
C ASN A 29 -12.18 3.21 -2.23
N VAL A 30 -11.90 1.97 -2.62
CA VAL A 30 -11.45 1.62 -3.97
C VAL A 30 -12.59 1.04 -4.80
N THR A 31 -12.47 1.12 -6.11
CA THR A 31 -13.47 0.69 -7.10
C THR A 31 -13.04 -0.63 -7.74
N PRO A 32 -13.93 -1.64 -7.85
CA PRO A 32 -15.36 -1.63 -7.51
C PRO A 32 -15.66 -1.89 -6.02
N ASP A 33 -14.82 -2.67 -5.36
CA ASP A 33 -14.82 -2.96 -3.93
C ASP A 33 -13.46 -3.60 -3.60
N VAL A 34 -13.23 -4.02 -2.36
CA VAL A 34 -12.19 -5.01 -2.06
C VAL A 34 -12.65 -6.37 -2.58
N ILE A 35 -11.93 -6.91 -3.57
CA ILE A 35 -12.25 -8.16 -4.25
C ILE A 35 -11.42 -9.36 -3.78
N PHE A 36 -10.39 -9.16 -2.95
CA PHE A 36 -9.62 -10.27 -2.41
C PHE A 36 -10.17 -10.73 -1.06
N GLY A 37 -10.39 -12.04 -0.93
CA GLY A 37 -10.75 -12.69 0.32
C GLY A 37 -12.10 -12.26 0.91
N SER A 38 -12.65 -13.10 1.79
CA SER A 38 -13.94 -12.80 2.44
C SER A 38 -13.77 -11.89 3.66
N GLY A 39 -14.71 -10.98 3.88
CA GLY A 39 -14.84 -10.21 5.13
C GLY A 39 -13.94 -8.98 5.22
N ASN A 40 -13.26 -8.62 4.12
CA ASN A 40 -12.49 -7.38 4.03
C ASN A 40 -13.42 -6.19 3.73
N VAL A 41 -13.30 -5.12 4.50
CA VAL A 41 -14.09 -3.90 4.33
C VAL A 41 -13.40 -2.97 3.33
N ASN A 42 -14.17 -2.29 2.49
CA ASN A 42 -13.70 -1.19 1.65
C ASN A 42 -13.51 0.09 2.47
N GLY A 43 -12.39 0.75 2.29
CA GLY A 43 -12.10 2.00 2.97
C GLY A 43 -10.66 2.09 3.47
N SER A 44 -10.32 3.25 4.04
CA SER A 44 -8.98 3.53 4.55
C SER A 44 -7.87 3.42 3.50
N PHE A 45 -8.18 3.49 2.20
CA PHE A 45 -7.17 3.56 1.15
C PHE A 45 -6.72 5.00 0.92
N THR A 46 -5.43 5.16 0.67
CA THR A 46 -4.88 6.35 0.02
C THR A 46 -4.92 6.10 -1.49
N THR A 47 -5.65 6.94 -2.22
CA THR A 47 -5.95 6.74 -3.64
C THR A 47 -5.44 7.87 -4.51
N ASP A 48 -4.93 7.55 -5.69
CA ASP A 48 -4.85 8.48 -6.83
C ASP A 48 -5.80 7.99 -7.92
N GLN A 49 -6.63 8.88 -8.45
CA GLN A 49 -7.68 8.61 -9.45
C GLN A 49 -7.43 9.39 -10.77
N SER A 50 -6.16 9.60 -11.12
CA SER A 50 -5.75 10.35 -12.30
C SER A 50 -5.88 9.55 -13.61
N ASN A 51 -6.22 10.24 -14.70
CA ASN A 51 -6.22 9.68 -16.07
C ASN A 51 -7.09 8.42 -16.26
N GLY A 52 -8.19 8.30 -15.50
CA GLY A 52 -9.07 7.12 -15.54
C GLY A 52 -8.50 5.89 -14.83
N VAL A 53 -7.30 5.99 -14.25
CA VAL A 53 -6.67 4.94 -13.42
C VAL A 53 -6.89 5.28 -11.95
N GLU A 54 -7.23 4.28 -11.14
CA GLU A 54 -7.23 4.35 -9.68
C GLU A 54 -6.15 3.43 -9.12
N LEU A 55 -5.27 3.99 -8.30
CA LEU A 55 -4.30 3.24 -7.50
C LEU A 55 -4.61 3.45 -6.03
N GLY A 56 -4.80 2.36 -5.28
CA GLY A 56 -5.08 2.37 -3.86
C GLY A 56 -3.99 1.68 -3.05
N LEU A 57 -3.60 2.29 -1.93
CA LEU A 57 -2.68 1.69 -0.94
C LEU A 57 -3.23 1.86 0.48
N ARG A 58 -3.10 0.85 1.33
CA ARG A 58 -3.36 0.98 2.78
C ARG A 58 -2.54 0.05 3.65
N GLY A 59 -2.36 0.41 4.92
CA GLY A 59 -1.92 -0.51 5.96
C GLY A 59 -3.11 -1.20 6.64
N LYS A 60 -2.91 -2.43 7.15
CA LYS A 60 -3.93 -3.18 7.89
C LYS A 60 -3.34 -4.11 8.94
N LEU A 61 -4.04 -4.26 10.07
CA LEU A 61 -3.73 -5.25 11.09
C LEU A 61 -4.05 -6.67 10.58
N ARG A 62 -3.00 -7.44 10.33
CA ARG A 62 -3.07 -8.81 9.81
C ARG A 62 -3.11 -9.86 10.91
N HIS A 63 -2.51 -9.57 12.07
CA HIS A 63 -2.46 -10.44 13.25
C HIS A 63 -2.72 -9.61 14.51
N ASN A 64 -3.93 -9.67 15.03
CA ASN A 64 -4.27 -9.11 16.33
C ASN A 64 -3.64 -9.93 17.48
N GLY A 65 -3.92 -9.57 18.73
CA GLY A 65 -3.41 -10.29 19.91
C GLY A 65 -3.75 -11.78 19.99
N SER A 66 -4.72 -12.26 19.21
CA SER A 66 -5.08 -13.68 19.07
C SER A 66 -4.58 -14.32 17.76
N GLY A 67 -3.83 -13.60 16.93
CA GLY A 67 -3.32 -14.08 15.64
C GLY A 67 -4.32 -13.99 14.47
N PHE A 68 -5.43 -13.28 14.64
CA PHE A 68 -6.47 -13.15 13.60
C PHE A 68 -6.35 -11.82 12.84
N ALA A 69 -6.80 -11.81 11.59
CA ALA A 69 -6.90 -10.58 10.79
C ALA A 69 -8.11 -9.75 11.21
N GLU A 70 -8.03 -8.42 11.05
CA GLU A 70 -9.11 -7.48 11.36
C GLU A 70 -9.21 -6.38 10.29
N ASN A 71 -10.38 -5.73 10.19
CA ASN A 71 -10.54 -4.47 9.47
C ASN A 71 -10.13 -3.28 10.35
N THR A 72 -8.93 -3.36 10.91
CA THR A 72 -8.31 -2.33 11.74
C THR A 72 -7.13 -1.75 10.96
N PHE A 73 -7.27 -0.52 10.48
CA PHE A 73 -6.32 0.09 9.55
C PHE A 73 -5.31 1.03 10.23
N ASN A 74 -5.68 1.62 11.37
CA ASN A 74 -4.84 2.57 12.12
C ASN A 74 -4.36 3.78 11.27
N SER A 75 -5.20 4.23 10.35
CA SER A 75 -4.98 5.43 9.54
C SER A 75 -5.07 6.71 10.38
N ASP A 76 -4.27 7.71 10.06
CA ASP A 76 -4.37 9.08 10.58
C ASP A 76 -5.20 10.03 9.71
N GLY A 77 -5.74 9.53 8.57
CA GLY A 77 -6.47 10.32 7.59
C GLY A 77 -5.58 11.17 6.67
N ALA A 78 -4.26 10.94 6.68
CA ALA A 78 -3.28 11.67 5.88
C ALA A 78 -2.22 10.74 5.25
N GLY A 79 -2.55 9.45 5.09
CA GLY A 79 -1.70 8.47 4.42
C GLY A 79 -0.64 7.81 5.33
N PHE A 80 -0.74 8.00 6.66
CA PHE A 80 0.05 7.24 7.63
C PHE A 80 -0.81 6.18 8.31
N TYR A 81 -0.24 4.98 8.45
CA TYR A 81 -0.86 3.84 9.13
C TYR A 81 0.08 3.37 10.25
N THR A 82 -0.40 3.38 11.49
CA THR A 82 0.48 3.12 12.66
C THR A 82 0.29 1.70 13.22
N PHE A 83 1.38 0.97 13.40
CA PHE A 83 1.40 -0.39 13.96
C PHE A 83 2.50 -0.57 15.01
N GLN A 84 2.41 -1.62 15.81
CA GLN A 84 3.42 -1.95 16.79
C GLN A 84 4.58 -2.74 16.15
N ALA A 85 5.79 -2.44 16.60
CA ALA A 85 6.97 -3.26 16.35
C ALA A 85 6.85 -4.56 17.14
N GLY A 86 7.36 -5.66 16.59
CA GLY A 86 7.38 -6.96 17.25
C GLY A 86 7.05 -8.10 16.30
N VAL A 87 7.44 -9.31 16.68
CA VAL A 87 6.95 -10.51 16.00
C VAL A 87 5.46 -10.62 16.27
N ALA A 88 4.66 -10.71 15.20
CA ALA A 88 3.22 -10.82 15.27
C ALA A 88 2.77 -11.88 16.29
N PRO A 89 1.72 -11.60 17.08
CA PRO A 89 1.18 -12.57 18.02
C PRO A 89 0.87 -13.90 17.33
N THR A 90 1.24 -15.01 17.96
CA THR A 90 1.07 -16.40 17.47
C THR A 90 1.87 -16.78 16.21
N GLN A 91 2.67 -15.86 15.66
CA GLN A 91 3.49 -16.11 14.48
C GLN A 91 4.96 -16.32 14.85
N SER A 92 5.76 -16.79 13.89
CA SER A 92 7.22 -16.83 14.00
C SER A 92 7.85 -15.60 13.35
N PHE A 93 9.05 -15.26 13.82
CA PHE A 93 9.94 -14.31 13.13
C PHE A 93 10.13 -14.74 11.66
N PRO A 94 10.16 -13.81 10.68
CA PRO A 94 10.11 -12.34 10.80
C PRO A 94 8.71 -11.73 10.55
N THR A 95 7.62 -12.40 10.94
CA THR A 95 6.26 -11.88 10.64
C THR A 95 5.92 -10.66 11.51
N ALA A 96 5.58 -9.53 10.90
CA ALA A 96 5.00 -8.36 11.58
C ALA A 96 3.47 -8.47 11.72
N GLU A 97 2.88 -7.72 12.65
CA GLU A 97 1.42 -7.72 12.88
C GLU A 97 0.61 -7.14 11.72
N TRP A 98 1.26 -6.39 10.84
CA TRP A 98 0.62 -5.65 9.76
C TRP A 98 0.92 -6.24 8.39
N SER A 99 0.03 -5.94 7.46
CA SER A 99 0.19 -6.08 6.02
C SER A 99 -0.04 -4.73 5.35
N PHE A 100 0.48 -4.58 4.14
CA PHE A 100 0.03 -3.54 3.25
C PHE A 100 -0.85 -4.16 2.17
N GLU A 101 -1.86 -3.42 1.74
CA GLU A 101 -2.79 -3.86 0.71
C GLU A 101 -2.76 -2.85 -0.42
N TRP A 102 -2.87 -3.35 -1.64
CA TRP A 102 -2.83 -2.54 -2.85
C TRP A 102 -3.99 -2.89 -3.77
N SER A 103 -4.43 -1.89 -4.52
CA SER A 103 -5.48 -2.01 -5.53
C SER A 103 -5.07 -1.23 -6.77
N ILE A 104 -5.23 -1.87 -7.93
CA ILE A 104 -5.08 -1.26 -9.24
C ILE A 104 -6.43 -1.39 -9.94
N ASN A 105 -6.96 -0.27 -10.43
CA ASN A 105 -8.05 -0.25 -11.38
C ASN A 105 -7.68 0.65 -12.55
N THR A 106 -7.38 0.08 -13.71
CA THR A 106 -6.92 0.85 -14.87
C THR A 106 -8.03 1.65 -15.57
N ASN A 107 -9.29 1.47 -15.16
CA ASN A 107 -10.46 2.12 -15.77
C ASN A 107 -11.58 2.37 -14.75
N TRP A 108 -11.28 3.03 -13.64
CA TRP A 108 -12.19 3.08 -12.49
C TRP A 108 -13.49 3.85 -12.75
N ASP A 109 -13.44 4.88 -13.60
CA ASP A 109 -14.58 5.74 -13.96
C ASP A 109 -15.16 5.45 -15.35
N GLY A 110 -14.61 4.44 -16.05
CA GLY A 110 -15.01 4.10 -17.42
C GLY A 110 -14.43 5.01 -18.51
N SER A 111 -13.53 5.93 -18.18
CA SER A 111 -12.95 6.89 -19.14
C SER A 111 -11.74 6.37 -19.90
N SER A 112 -11.08 5.31 -19.40
CA SER A 112 -9.93 4.67 -20.04
C SER A 112 -10.35 3.44 -20.86
N SER A 113 -9.43 2.95 -21.70
CA SER A 113 -9.58 1.67 -22.42
C SER A 113 -8.51 0.65 -22.04
N TRP A 114 -7.76 0.90 -20.97
CA TRP A 114 -6.66 0.04 -20.55
C TRP A 114 -7.16 -1.13 -19.71
N ASN A 115 -6.65 -2.32 -20.02
CA ASN A 115 -6.61 -3.46 -19.11
C ASN A 115 -5.28 -3.46 -18.34
N LEU A 116 -5.16 -4.37 -17.37
CA LEU A 116 -3.98 -4.46 -16.51
C LEU A 116 -2.69 -4.63 -17.31
N ALA A 117 -2.71 -5.45 -18.37
CA ALA A 117 -1.55 -5.72 -19.22
C ALA A 117 -1.14 -4.57 -20.15
N ASP A 118 -1.95 -3.51 -20.27
CA ASP A 118 -1.67 -2.38 -21.16
C ASP A 118 -0.75 -1.33 -20.51
N LEU A 119 -0.52 -1.43 -19.20
CA LEU A 119 0.32 -0.52 -18.43
C LEU A 119 1.47 -1.28 -17.76
N ASP A 120 2.56 -0.54 -17.51
CA ASP A 120 3.64 -0.98 -16.64
C ASP A 120 3.44 -0.40 -15.23
N TYR A 121 3.94 -1.09 -14.21
CA TYR A 121 3.78 -0.67 -12.82
C TYR A 121 5.12 -0.68 -12.08
N ALA A 122 5.22 0.20 -11.09
CA ALA A 122 6.32 0.17 -10.13
C ALA A 122 5.75 0.20 -8.71
N LEU A 123 5.83 -0.95 -8.03
CA LEU A 123 5.66 -1.00 -6.59
C LEU A 123 7.04 -0.85 -5.94
N SER A 124 7.26 0.30 -5.32
CA SER A 124 8.50 0.63 -4.63
C SER A 124 8.29 0.55 -3.12
N LEU A 125 9.11 -0.28 -2.47
CA LEU A 125 9.03 -0.57 -1.04
C LEU A 125 10.32 -0.08 -0.37
N ASP A 126 10.20 0.92 0.49
CA ASP A 126 11.33 1.33 1.34
C ASP A 126 11.55 0.28 2.42
N THR A 127 12.71 -0.37 2.36
CA THR A 127 13.08 -1.47 3.26
C THR A 127 13.97 -1.01 4.41
N ASP A 128 14.38 0.26 4.45
CA ASP A 128 15.17 0.82 5.54
C ASP A 128 14.24 1.42 6.62
N PRO A 129 14.18 0.85 7.84
CA PRO A 129 13.42 1.46 8.93
C PRO A 129 14.08 2.71 9.52
N GLY A 130 15.34 2.98 9.16
CA GLY A 130 16.12 4.13 9.61
C GLY A 130 15.86 5.41 8.80
N PRO A 131 16.74 6.42 8.91
CA PRO A 131 16.61 7.68 8.18
C PRO A 131 17.09 7.60 6.71
N GLY A 132 17.64 6.47 6.29
CA GLY A 132 17.96 6.22 4.88
C GLY A 132 16.71 5.79 4.12
N THR A 133 16.80 5.76 2.79
CA THR A 133 15.76 5.15 1.95
C THR A 133 16.45 4.11 1.08
N ASN A 134 15.92 2.88 1.08
CA ASN A 134 16.41 1.81 0.23
C ASN A 134 15.23 1.08 -0.40
N PHE A 135 14.90 1.50 -1.62
CA PHE A 135 13.74 0.98 -2.33
C PHE A 135 14.07 -0.32 -3.07
N THR A 136 13.27 -1.33 -2.78
CA THR A 136 13.08 -2.46 -3.70
C THR A 136 11.91 -2.13 -4.62
N THR A 137 12.13 -2.17 -5.93
CA THR A 137 11.11 -1.83 -6.93
C THR A 137 10.95 -2.99 -7.90
N PHE A 138 9.71 -3.33 -8.20
CA PHE A 138 9.33 -4.33 -9.19
C PHE A 138 7.94 -4.01 -9.74
N ASP A 139 7.58 -4.62 -10.86
CA ASP A 139 6.22 -4.58 -11.41
C ASP A 139 5.37 -5.69 -10.77
N PRO A 140 4.40 -5.37 -9.90
CA PRO A 140 3.60 -6.39 -9.24
C PRO A 140 2.71 -7.18 -10.20
N ILE A 141 2.44 -6.70 -11.42
CA ILE A 141 1.56 -7.35 -12.40
C ILE A 141 2.37 -8.12 -13.43
N ASN A 142 3.40 -7.50 -14.02
CA ASN A 142 4.07 -8.01 -15.21
C ASN A 142 5.42 -8.71 -14.93
N ASP A 143 6.03 -8.51 -13.76
CA ASP A 143 7.29 -9.19 -13.44
C ASP A 143 7.09 -10.67 -13.12
N GLY A 144 8.15 -11.46 -13.34
CA GLY A 144 8.15 -12.92 -13.24
C GLY A 144 8.26 -13.57 -14.62
N SER A 145 9.04 -14.63 -14.75
CA SER A 145 9.20 -15.33 -16.04
C SER A 145 8.86 -16.82 -15.90
N PRO A 146 7.65 -17.23 -16.31
CA PRO A 146 6.51 -16.38 -16.70
C PRO A 146 5.86 -15.72 -15.47
N ALA A 147 5.19 -14.57 -15.66
CA ALA A 147 4.46 -13.90 -14.59
C ALA A 147 3.29 -14.78 -14.15
N PHE A 148 3.21 -15.06 -12.85
CA PHE A 148 2.16 -15.89 -12.27
C PHE A 148 2.00 -15.55 -10.79
N TRP A 149 1.17 -14.54 -10.54
CA TRP A 149 0.88 -14.08 -9.19
C TRP A 149 -0.52 -14.51 -8.75
N ASP A 150 -0.71 -14.65 -7.44
CA ASP A 150 -1.95 -15.10 -6.81
C ASP A 150 -2.96 -13.98 -6.57
N HIS A 151 -2.99 -12.99 -7.46
CA HIS A 151 -3.86 -11.83 -7.32
C HIS A 151 -5.33 -12.22 -7.46
N SER A 152 -6.18 -11.49 -6.74
CA SER A 152 -7.59 -11.40 -7.09
C SER A 152 -7.72 -10.43 -8.27
N ILE A 153 -8.18 -10.94 -9.41
CA ILE A 153 -8.31 -10.21 -10.67
C ILE A 153 -9.78 -10.17 -11.10
N GLY A 154 -10.21 -9.05 -11.67
CA GLY A 154 -11.54 -8.91 -12.26
C GLY A 154 -11.78 -7.55 -12.88
N ASP A 155 -13.04 -7.17 -12.98
CA ASP A 155 -13.48 -5.92 -13.58
C ASP A 155 -14.30 -5.03 -12.62
N ASN A 156 -14.80 -3.89 -13.10
CA ASN A 156 -15.65 -2.98 -12.30
C ASN A 156 -17.00 -3.56 -11.85
N SER A 157 -17.33 -4.79 -12.24
CA SER A 157 -18.51 -5.52 -11.76
C SER A 157 -18.18 -6.63 -10.76
N THR A 158 -16.88 -6.89 -10.56
CA THR A 158 -16.37 -7.98 -9.73
C THR A 158 -16.46 -7.65 -8.24
N ASN A 159 -16.74 -8.66 -7.42
CA ASN A 159 -16.70 -8.59 -5.97
C ASN A 159 -15.90 -9.79 -5.41
N ALA A 160 -15.70 -9.84 -4.09
CA ALA A 160 -14.91 -10.88 -3.44
C ALA A 160 -15.45 -12.32 -3.54
N ALA A 161 -16.64 -12.53 -4.11
CA ALA A 161 -17.16 -13.86 -4.40
C ALA A 161 -17.05 -14.25 -5.89
N THR A 162 -16.63 -13.31 -6.74
CA THR A 162 -16.57 -13.49 -8.21
C THR A 162 -15.22 -13.11 -8.79
N ASP A 163 -14.22 -12.83 -7.95
CA ASP A 163 -12.85 -12.60 -8.40
C ASP A 163 -12.28 -13.88 -9.02
N SER A 164 -11.28 -13.68 -9.87
CA SER A 164 -10.53 -14.77 -10.49
C SER A 164 -9.12 -14.76 -9.95
N ILE A 165 -8.65 -15.93 -9.52
CA ILE A 165 -7.25 -16.16 -9.16
C ILE A 165 -6.69 -17.09 -10.22
N ALA A 166 -5.60 -16.67 -10.86
CA ALA A 166 -4.96 -17.45 -11.90
C ALA A 166 -4.51 -18.82 -11.36
N THR A 167 -4.65 -19.84 -12.20
CA THR A 167 -4.23 -21.22 -11.87
C THR A 167 -2.89 -21.62 -12.50
N ASP A 168 -2.49 -20.93 -13.57
CA ASP A 168 -1.18 -21.01 -14.19
C ASP A 168 -0.82 -19.69 -14.88
N ALA A 169 0.38 -19.62 -15.46
CA ALA A 169 0.87 -18.40 -16.11
C ALA A 169 0.13 -18.03 -17.40
N THR A 170 -0.46 -19.01 -18.11
CA THR A 170 -1.25 -18.72 -19.32
C THR A 170 -2.59 -18.12 -18.92
N ASP A 171 -3.22 -18.68 -17.89
CA ASP A 171 -4.44 -18.15 -17.28
C ASP A 171 -4.21 -16.73 -16.73
N TYR A 172 -3.10 -16.50 -16.02
CA TYR A 172 -2.71 -15.18 -15.52
C TYR A 172 -2.60 -14.16 -16.66
N ALA A 173 -1.86 -14.49 -17.72
CA ALA A 173 -1.72 -13.63 -18.89
C ALA A 173 -3.07 -13.29 -19.54
N ASN A 174 -3.99 -14.26 -19.64
CA ASN A 174 -5.34 -14.03 -20.15
C ASN A 174 -6.15 -13.12 -19.22
N LEU A 175 -6.04 -13.31 -17.91
CA LEU A 175 -6.75 -12.50 -16.93
C LEU A 175 -6.29 -11.04 -16.99
N ILE A 176 -5.00 -10.75 -16.94
CA ILE A 176 -4.49 -9.37 -16.99
C ILE A 176 -4.74 -8.69 -18.34
N ALA A 177 -4.84 -9.46 -19.43
CA ALA A 177 -5.18 -8.92 -20.75
C ALA A 177 -6.68 -8.63 -20.94
N ALA A 178 -7.55 -9.20 -20.10
CA ALA A 178 -9.01 -9.09 -20.23
C ALA A 178 -9.67 -8.24 -19.13
N ASN A 179 -8.95 -7.93 -18.06
CA ASN A 179 -9.48 -7.32 -16.84
C ASN A 179 -8.73 -6.05 -16.50
N ASN A 180 -9.40 -5.15 -15.77
CA ASN A 180 -8.87 -3.85 -15.38
C ASN A 180 -8.61 -3.72 -13.88
N VAL A 181 -8.97 -4.71 -13.06
CA VAL A 181 -8.82 -4.67 -11.59
C VAL A 181 -7.91 -5.79 -11.09
N ALA A 182 -6.90 -5.45 -10.28
CA ALA A 182 -6.08 -6.40 -9.54
C ALA A 182 -5.86 -5.91 -8.10
N GLN A 183 -5.92 -6.81 -7.14
CA GLN A 183 -5.72 -6.48 -5.72
C GLN A 183 -5.01 -7.61 -4.97
N ASN A 184 -4.26 -7.24 -3.91
CA ASN A 184 -3.69 -8.21 -2.98
C ASN A 184 -3.35 -7.60 -1.61
N SER A 185 -3.10 -8.47 -0.63
CA SER A 185 -2.69 -8.15 0.74
C SER A 185 -1.40 -8.86 1.09
N TRP A 186 -0.33 -8.10 1.30
CA TRP A 186 1.02 -8.62 1.40
C TRP A 186 1.66 -8.34 2.75
N LYS A 187 2.38 -9.35 3.24
CA LYS A 187 3.21 -9.20 4.43
C LYS A 187 4.56 -8.61 4.04
N PRO A 188 5.11 -7.65 4.80
CA PRO A 188 6.36 -6.97 4.45
C PRO A 188 7.54 -7.95 4.25
N HIS A 189 7.69 -8.94 5.12
CA HIS A 189 8.79 -9.89 5.07
C HIS A 189 8.87 -10.77 3.82
N TRP A 190 7.85 -10.76 2.94
CA TRP A 190 7.91 -11.45 1.65
C TRP A 190 8.77 -10.69 0.63
N PHE A 191 8.90 -9.38 0.80
CA PHE A 191 9.58 -8.50 -0.16
C PHE A 191 10.72 -7.68 0.47
N PHE A 192 10.69 -7.53 1.80
CA PHE A 192 11.67 -6.76 2.54
C PHE A 192 12.77 -7.76 2.96
N SER A 193 13.99 -7.59 2.43
CA SER A 193 15.10 -8.51 2.72
C SER A 193 16.40 -7.76 2.99
N PRO A 194 16.97 -7.85 4.21
CA PRO A 194 16.40 -8.48 5.40
C PRO A 194 15.23 -7.68 5.99
N PHE A 195 14.31 -8.34 6.69
CA PHE A 195 13.26 -7.68 7.47
C PHE A 195 13.30 -8.11 8.93
N ASP A 196 13.34 -7.14 9.84
CA ASP A 196 13.25 -7.35 11.27
C ASP A 196 12.00 -6.62 11.81
N PRO A 197 10.94 -7.36 12.16
CA PRO A 197 9.69 -6.74 12.61
C PRO A 197 9.84 -6.04 13.98
N THR A 198 10.94 -6.26 14.72
CA THR A 198 11.15 -5.66 16.03
C THR A 198 11.71 -4.24 15.97
N LEU A 199 12.11 -3.78 14.79
CA LEU A 199 12.61 -2.43 14.58
C LEU A 199 11.46 -1.47 14.28
N SER A 200 11.41 -0.41 15.08
CA SER A 200 10.57 0.75 14.79
C SER A 200 11.16 1.56 13.64
N GLY A 201 10.30 2.22 12.88
CA GLY A 201 10.69 2.95 11.69
C GLY A 201 9.50 3.37 10.85
N VAL A 202 9.77 4.08 9.76
CA VAL A 202 8.75 4.45 8.77
C VAL A 202 9.09 3.75 7.46
N TYR A 203 8.16 2.95 6.95
CA TYR A 203 8.30 2.28 5.66
C TYR A 203 7.42 3.01 4.65
N THR A 204 8.05 3.58 3.61
CA THR A 204 7.33 4.23 2.51
C THR A 204 7.00 3.20 1.44
N ILE A 205 5.73 3.15 1.04
CA ILE A 205 5.27 2.28 -0.05
C ILE A 205 4.66 3.17 -1.13
N THR A 206 5.15 3.02 -2.36
CA THR A 206 4.67 3.79 -3.51
C THR A 206 4.28 2.84 -4.63
N LEU A 207 3.11 3.07 -5.21
CA LEU A 207 2.62 2.35 -6.38
C LEU A 207 2.39 3.37 -7.49
N THR A 208 3.05 3.15 -8.63
CA THR A 208 2.96 4.03 -9.80
C THR A 208 2.60 3.21 -11.03
N ALA A 209 1.71 3.74 -11.87
CA ALA A 209 1.35 3.16 -13.16
C ALA A 209 1.88 4.03 -14.31
N PHE A 210 2.32 3.40 -15.39
CA PHE A 210 2.94 4.04 -16.53
C PHE A 210 2.31 3.56 -17.85
N ASP A 211 2.06 4.51 -18.75
CA ASP A 211 1.85 4.28 -20.18
C ASP A 211 3.18 4.57 -20.90
N GLY A 212 3.94 3.51 -21.16
CA GLY A 212 5.33 3.60 -21.59
C GLY A 212 6.18 4.37 -20.58
N ALA A 213 6.73 5.53 -20.98
CA ALA A 213 7.54 6.37 -20.09
C ALA A 213 6.72 7.41 -19.28
N THR A 214 5.40 7.47 -19.49
CA THR A 214 4.54 8.50 -18.89
C THR A 214 3.85 7.97 -17.65
N THR A 215 4.05 8.60 -16.51
CA THR A 215 3.25 8.31 -15.30
C THR A 215 1.81 8.74 -15.51
N VAL A 216 0.87 7.81 -15.32
CA VAL A 216 -0.57 8.06 -15.44
C VAL A 216 -1.28 8.13 -14.09
N ALA A 217 -0.75 7.47 -13.06
CA ALA A 217 -1.20 7.61 -11.67
C ALA A 217 -0.07 7.20 -10.71
N SER A 218 -0.07 7.76 -9.49
CA SER A 218 0.86 7.39 -8.43
C SER A 218 0.25 7.62 -7.05
N SER A 219 0.20 6.55 -6.23
CA SER A 219 -0.21 6.61 -4.82
C SER A 219 0.97 6.26 -3.90
N SER A 220 0.99 6.83 -2.69
CA SER A 220 2.03 6.57 -1.70
C SER A 220 1.47 6.60 -0.28
N ILE A 221 1.96 5.72 0.58
CA ILE A 221 1.63 5.65 2.00
C ILE A 221 2.88 5.50 2.85
N ASN A 222 2.73 5.79 4.14
CA ASN A 222 3.73 5.52 5.16
C ASN A 222 3.17 4.53 6.18
N ILE A 223 3.90 3.44 6.42
CA ILE A 223 3.67 2.56 7.55
C ILE A 223 4.59 2.98 8.69
N ASN A 224 4.00 3.54 9.74
CA ASN A 224 4.71 3.98 10.93
C ASN A 224 4.71 2.87 11.98
N VAL A 225 5.85 2.21 12.17
CA VAL A 225 6.02 1.15 13.16
C VAL A 225 6.62 1.74 14.44
N VAL A 226 5.87 1.67 15.54
CA VAL A 226 6.23 2.25 16.84
C VAL A 226 6.55 1.17 17.88
N PRO A 227 7.37 1.44 18.91
CA PRO A 227 7.68 0.45 19.93
C PRO A 227 6.42 -0.01 20.69
N GLU A 228 6.34 -1.30 21.05
CA GLU A 228 5.24 -1.79 21.89
C GLU A 228 5.12 -0.98 23.19
N PRO A 229 3.90 -0.66 23.66
CA PRO A 229 3.73 0.03 24.93
C PRO A 229 4.33 -0.78 26.08
N THR A 230 5.19 -0.16 26.88
CA THR A 230 5.87 -0.77 28.04
C THR A 230 4.93 -1.20 29.19
N THR A 231 3.62 -1.11 29.02
CA THR A 231 2.60 -1.42 30.02
C THR A 231 2.64 -2.88 30.49
N LEU A 232 3.09 -3.82 29.65
CA LEU A 232 3.32 -5.22 30.08
C LEU A 232 4.49 -5.35 31.07
N ALA A 233 5.56 -4.56 30.91
CA ALA A 233 6.69 -4.51 31.84
C ALA A 233 6.30 -3.85 33.18
N LEU A 234 5.40 -2.86 33.14
CA LEU A 234 4.87 -2.19 34.34
C LEU A 234 3.88 -3.08 35.11
N GLY A 235 3.08 -3.89 34.42
CA GLY A 235 2.18 -4.87 35.05
C GLY A 235 2.94 -5.98 35.80
N LEU A 236 4.04 -6.49 35.24
CA LEU A 236 4.84 -7.53 35.89
C LEU A 236 5.69 -6.97 37.05
N SER A 237 6.22 -5.76 36.92
CA SER A 237 6.98 -5.11 38.01
C SER A 237 6.09 -4.72 39.19
N SER A 238 4.85 -4.28 38.95
CA SER A 238 3.90 -4.01 40.04
C SER A 238 3.50 -5.27 40.81
N LEU A 239 3.34 -6.42 40.14
CA LEU A 239 3.13 -7.72 40.79
C LEU A 239 4.34 -8.17 41.62
N ALA A 240 5.56 -7.94 41.12
CA ALA A 240 6.79 -8.23 41.87
C ALA A 240 6.91 -7.38 43.14
N VAL A 241 6.59 -6.08 43.07
CA VAL A 241 6.58 -5.17 44.23
C VAL A 241 5.54 -5.61 45.27
N VAL A 242 4.34 -6.03 44.84
CA VAL A 242 3.30 -6.56 45.75
C VAL A 242 3.74 -7.88 46.38
N ALA A 243 4.38 -8.78 45.63
CA ALA A 243 4.88 -10.06 46.15
C ALA A 243 6.01 -9.86 47.18
N ILE A 244 6.95 -8.94 46.91
CA ILE A 244 8.03 -8.58 47.85
C ILE A 244 7.45 -7.89 49.09
N GLY A 245 6.50 -6.97 48.92
CA GLY A 245 5.82 -6.29 50.02
C GLY A 245 5.06 -7.25 50.94
N ARG A 246 4.37 -8.25 50.38
CA ARG A 246 3.68 -9.30 51.16
C ARG A 246 4.66 -10.23 51.88
N ARG A 247 5.82 -10.53 51.29
CA ARG A 247 6.85 -11.37 51.93
C ARG A 247 7.47 -10.71 53.16
N ASN A 248 7.67 -9.39 53.12
CA ASN A 248 8.28 -8.66 54.23
C ASN A 248 7.33 -8.47 55.42
N ARG A 249 6.01 -8.37 55.18
CA ARG A 249 5.00 -8.29 56.25
C ARG A 249 4.76 -9.60 57.01
N ARG A 250 5.20 -10.74 56.49
CA ARG A 250 5.09 -12.05 57.17
C ARG A 250 6.29 -12.36 58.07
N LYS A 251 7.32 -11.51 58.08
CA LYS A 251 8.56 -11.68 58.85
C LYS A 251 8.71 -10.69 60.02
N ALA A 252 7.75 -9.78 60.17
CA ALA A 252 7.60 -8.89 61.31
C ALA A 252 6.42 -9.38 62.15
#